data_AF-A0A067QNZ7-F1
#
_entry.id   AF-A0A067QNZ7-F1
#
_cell.length_a   1.000
_cell.length_b   1.000
_cell.length_c   1.000
_cell.angle_alpha   90.00
_cell.angle_beta   90.00
_cell.angle_gamma   90.00
#
_symmetry.space_group_name_H-M   'P 1'
#
loop_
_entity.id
_entity.type
_entity.pdbx_description
1 polymer ?
#
loop_
_entity_poly.entity_id
_entity_poly.type
_entity_poly.pdbx_seq_one_letter_code
_entity_poly.pdbx_strand_id
1 'polypeptide(L)'
;MLTGLKWKELRTKLSPTFTSGKMKMMFQTLVGCGLELREHVKKSAEQEGILELRDVLAKFSTDVIASCAFGIECNCLKNPNAVFRQWGKRIFEPTFEAIARGMLYLLVPSVAVALRISSTPNDITNFFRTMVCETVSFREKHSVKRNDFLQLLIRLKNKENLEPDTSPEQHDPSKYCTFVVNICKL
;
A
#
# COMPACT_ATOMS: atom_id res chain seq x y z
N MET A 1 -13.94 14.25 -2.33
CA MET A 1 -14.45 12.92 -1.92
C MET A 1 -15.47 12.42 -2.92
N LEU A 2 -15.55 11.11 -3.15
CA LEU A 2 -16.64 10.52 -3.95
C LEU A 2 -17.92 10.53 -3.11
N THR A 3 -19.03 10.99 -3.69
CA THR A 3 -20.34 11.07 -3.04
C THR A 3 -21.42 10.41 -3.89
N GLY A 4 -22.53 10.01 -3.25
CA GLY A 4 -23.71 9.48 -3.92
C GLY A 4 -23.46 8.22 -4.76
N LEU A 5 -23.98 8.22 -5.99
CA LEU A 5 -23.93 7.07 -6.91
C LEU A 5 -22.50 6.62 -7.22
N LYS A 6 -21.57 7.55 -7.44
CA LYS A 6 -20.16 7.20 -7.75
C LYS A 6 -19.49 6.41 -6.63
N TRP A 7 -19.73 6.80 -5.37
CA TRP A 7 -19.22 6.05 -4.22
C TRP A 7 -19.87 4.67 -4.13
N LYS A 8 -21.19 4.59 -4.33
CA LYS A 8 -21.93 3.32 -4.29
C LYS A 8 -21.41 2.35 -5.35
N GLU A 9 -21.27 2.79 -6.59
CA GLU A 9 -20.75 1.98 -7.70
C GLU A 9 -19.33 1.46 -7.42
N LEU A 10 -18.43 2.33 -6.98
CA LEU A 10 -17.05 1.92 -6.67
C LEU A 10 -17.03 0.92 -5.51
N ARG A 11 -17.80 1.18 -4.44
CA ARG A 11 -17.90 0.27 -3.29
C ARG A 11 -18.45 -1.09 -3.70
N THR A 12 -19.50 -1.14 -4.52
CA THR A 12 -20.07 -2.40 -5.02
C THR A 12 -19.04 -3.20 -5.79
N LYS A 13 -18.19 -2.55 -6.60
CA LYS A 13 -17.10 -3.22 -7.34
C LYS A 13 -15.99 -3.73 -6.43
N LEU A 14 -15.60 -2.98 -5.40
CA LEU A 14 -14.48 -3.33 -4.53
C LEU A 14 -14.86 -4.29 -3.39
N SER A 15 -16.12 -4.30 -2.92
CA SER A 15 -16.52 -5.12 -1.76
C SER A 15 -16.16 -6.62 -1.89
N PRO A 16 -16.28 -7.26 -3.07
CA PRO A 16 -15.90 -8.67 -3.24
C PRO A 16 -14.42 -9.00 -2.99
N THR A 17 -13.52 -8.01 -3.03
CA THR A 17 -12.09 -8.23 -2.77
C THR A 17 -11.77 -8.38 -1.28
N PHE A 18 -12.71 -8.05 -0.39
CA PHE A 18 -12.55 -8.09 1.07
C PHE A 18 -13.30 -9.24 1.74
N THR A 19 -13.73 -10.25 0.98
CA THR A 19 -14.35 -11.46 1.55
C THR A 19 -13.34 -12.25 2.38
N SER A 20 -13.82 -13.05 3.34
CA SER A 20 -12.96 -13.87 4.19
C SER A 20 -12.03 -14.79 3.39
N GLY A 21 -12.47 -15.32 2.24
CA GLY A 21 -11.64 -16.12 1.35
C GLY A 21 -10.47 -15.33 0.76
N LYS A 22 -10.70 -14.07 0.36
CA LYS A 22 -9.64 -13.18 -0.16
C LYS A 22 -8.70 -12.69 0.93
N MET A 23 -9.23 -12.41 2.11
CA MET A 23 -8.40 -12.11 3.28
C MET A 23 -7.52 -13.30 3.66
N LYS A 24 -8.05 -14.53 3.62
CA LYS A 24 -7.29 -15.75 3.89
C LYS A 24 -6.18 -16.00 2.87
N MET A 25 -6.43 -15.67 1.60
CA MET A 25 -5.40 -15.74 0.54
C MET A 25 -4.18 -14.85 0.87
N MET A 26 -4.39 -13.66 1.45
CA MET A 26 -3.32 -12.73 1.85
C MET A 26 -2.71 -13.05 3.23
N PHE A 27 -3.26 -14.04 3.96
CA PHE A 27 -2.88 -14.32 5.34
C PHE A 27 -1.41 -14.75 5.48
N GLN A 28 -0.87 -15.50 4.53
CA GLN A 28 0.54 -15.92 4.55
C GLN A 28 1.49 -14.72 4.51
N THR A 29 1.16 -13.69 3.73
CA THR A 29 1.93 -12.44 3.68
C THR A 29 1.90 -11.73 5.02
N LEU A 30 0.73 -11.65 5.67
CA LEU A 30 0.60 -11.05 7.00
C LEU A 30 1.40 -11.82 8.05
N VAL A 31 1.38 -13.17 8.02
CA VAL A 31 2.19 -14.02 8.89
C VAL A 31 3.68 -13.74 8.70
N GLY A 32 4.14 -13.59 7.45
CA GLY A 32 5.52 -13.19 7.14
C GLY A 32 5.93 -11.89 7.82
N CYS A 33 5.11 -10.84 7.70
CA CYS A 33 5.35 -9.58 8.43
C CYS A 33 5.34 -9.76 9.96
N GLY A 34 4.49 -10.65 10.48
CA GLY A 34 4.38 -10.94 11.91
C GLY A 34 5.62 -11.64 12.47
N LEU A 35 6.24 -12.54 11.69
CA LEU A 35 7.52 -13.15 12.05
C LEU A 35 8.62 -12.09 12.12
N GLU A 36 8.67 -11.16 11.18
CA GLU A 36 9.63 -10.05 11.20
C GLU A 36 9.46 -9.14 12.41
N LEU A 37 8.22 -8.84 12.80
CA LEU A 37 7.92 -8.13 14.04
C LEU A 37 8.44 -8.87 15.26
N ARG A 38 8.19 -10.18 15.35
CA ARG A 38 8.65 -11.01 16.47
C ARG A 38 10.17 -10.97 16.60
N GLU A 39 10.90 -11.14 15.50
CA GLU A 39 12.36 -11.08 15.50
C GLU A 39 12.88 -9.69 15.89
N HIS A 40 12.24 -8.62 15.42
CA HIS A 40 12.62 -7.25 15.79
C HIS A 40 12.43 -6.98 17.29
N VAL A 41 11.28 -7.38 17.85
CA VAL A 41 10.99 -7.22 19.28
C VAL A 41 11.96 -8.04 20.13
N LYS A 42 12.23 -9.30 19.75
CA LYS A 42 13.18 -10.15 20.46
C LYS A 42 14.57 -9.50 20.54
N LYS A 43 15.11 -9.04 19.41
CA LYS A 43 16.42 -8.37 19.36
C LYS A 43 16.46 -7.10 20.20
N SER A 44 15.40 -6.30 20.15
CA SER A 44 15.34 -5.04 20.91
C SER A 44 15.26 -5.27 22.42
N ALA A 45 14.56 -6.33 22.84
CA ALA A 45 14.49 -6.75 24.24
C ALA A 45 15.85 -7.23 24.77
N GLU A 46 16.67 -7.86 23.92
CA GLU A 46 18.03 -8.29 24.26
C GLU A 46 19.03 -7.13 24.37
N GLN A 47 18.79 -6.00 23.68
CA GLN A 47 19.73 -4.89 23.57
C GLN A 47 19.46 -3.72 24.53
N GLU A 48 18.29 -3.09 24.42
CA GLU A 48 18.00 -1.80 25.08
C GLU A 48 16.85 -1.90 26.09
N GLY A 49 16.04 -2.97 26.02
CA GLY A 49 14.91 -3.22 26.92
C GLY A 49 13.73 -2.23 26.80
N ILE A 50 13.92 -1.08 26.13
CA ILE A 50 12.91 -0.05 25.91
C ILE A 50 12.54 -0.03 24.42
N LEU A 51 11.24 -0.12 24.14
CA LEU A 51 10.69 -0.18 22.79
C LEU A 51 9.63 0.90 22.60
N GLU A 52 9.86 1.78 21.62
CA GLU A 52 8.86 2.75 21.15
C GLU A 52 7.76 2.04 20.35
N LEU A 53 6.78 1.47 21.07
CA LEU A 53 5.75 0.60 20.50
C LEU A 53 4.97 1.26 19.36
N ARG A 54 4.71 2.57 19.46
CA ARG A 54 4.03 3.33 18.39
C ARG A 54 4.80 3.28 17.07
N ASP A 55 6.11 3.46 17.12
CA ASP A 55 6.95 3.46 15.91
C ASP A 55 7.09 2.04 15.33
N VAL A 56 7.23 1.04 16.19
CA VAL A 56 7.29 -0.38 15.81
C VAL A 56 6.00 -0.83 15.13
N LEU A 57 4.84 -0.54 15.74
CA LEU A 57 3.55 -0.90 15.15
C LEU A 57 3.29 -0.12 13.85
N ALA A 58 3.68 1.15 13.77
CA ALA A 58 3.58 1.92 12.52
C ALA A 58 4.42 1.30 11.39
N LYS A 59 5.66 0.84 11.69
CA LYS A 59 6.50 0.10 10.72
C LYS A 59 5.83 -1.20 10.29
N PHE A 60 5.35 -1.99 11.25
CA PHE A 60 4.67 -3.25 10.98
C PHE A 60 3.41 -3.08 10.11
N SER A 61 2.50 -2.15 10.47
CA SER A 61 1.30 -1.89 9.67
C SER A 61 1.64 -1.38 8.27
N THR A 62 2.71 -0.59 8.13
CA THR A 62 3.21 -0.14 6.81
C THR A 62 3.68 -1.33 5.98
N ASP A 63 4.45 -2.25 6.55
CA ASP A 63 4.93 -3.46 5.86
C ASP A 63 3.77 -4.38 5.45
N VAL A 64 2.78 -4.56 6.32
CA VAL A 64 1.58 -5.37 6.02
C VAL A 64 0.83 -4.77 4.84
N ILE A 65 0.55 -3.47 4.83
CA ILE A 65 -0.18 -2.83 3.73
C ILE A 65 0.68 -2.79 2.45
N ALA A 66 1.98 -2.47 2.54
CA ALA A 66 2.86 -2.49 1.38
C ALA A 66 2.86 -3.85 0.68
N SER A 67 2.95 -4.94 1.46
CA SER A 67 3.05 -6.29 0.91
C SER A 67 1.69 -6.86 0.50
N CYS A 68 0.66 -6.78 1.34
CA CYS A 68 -0.67 -7.32 1.04
C CYS A 68 -1.43 -6.48 0.00
N ALA A 69 -1.25 -5.16 -0.01
CA ALA A 69 -2.01 -4.29 -0.90
C ALA A 69 -1.30 -4.04 -2.24
N PHE A 70 0.02 -3.84 -2.20
CA PHE A 70 0.80 -3.41 -3.38
C PHE A 70 1.82 -4.47 -3.84
N GLY A 71 2.03 -5.55 -3.08
CA GLY A 71 3.03 -6.57 -3.39
C GLY A 71 4.47 -6.08 -3.23
N ILE A 72 4.70 -5.09 -2.35
CA ILE A 72 6.00 -4.45 -2.11
C ILE A 72 6.55 -4.91 -0.75
N GLU A 73 7.81 -5.36 -0.75
CA GLU A 73 8.53 -5.77 0.45
C GLU A 73 9.45 -4.65 0.94
N CYS A 74 8.95 -3.82 1.85
CA CYS A 74 9.66 -2.64 2.36
C CYS A 74 10.63 -2.98 3.51
N ASN A 75 10.32 -4.00 4.31
CA ASN A 75 11.06 -4.39 5.51
C ASN A 75 11.38 -3.21 6.44
N CYS A 76 10.38 -2.37 6.72
CA CYS A 76 10.48 -1.14 7.51
C CYS A 76 11.02 -1.33 8.93
N LEU A 77 10.89 -2.55 9.49
CA LEU A 77 11.46 -2.92 10.78
C LEU A 77 12.98 -3.07 10.77
N LYS A 78 13.56 -3.45 9.62
CA LYS A 78 15.02 -3.59 9.44
C LYS A 78 15.63 -2.38 8.75
N ASN A 79 14.87 -1.75 7.85
CA ASN A 79 15.32 -0.61 7.06
C ASN A 79 14.66 0.68 7.54
N PRO A 80 15.37 1.55 8.29
CA PRO A 80 14.83 2.84 8.72
C PRO A 80 14.55 3.78 7.53
N ASN A 81 15.23 3.57 6.39
CA ASN A 81 15.14 4.40 5.19
C ASN A 81 14.22 3.79 4.11
N ALA A 82 13.24 2.98 4.50
CA ALA A 82 12.27 2.43 3.56
C ALA A 82 11.47 3.56 2.87
N VAL A 83 11.69 3.75 1.56
CA VAL A 83 11.12 4.86 0.78
C VAL A 83 9.59 4.89 0.83
N PHE A 84 8.94 3.73 0.72
CA PHE A 84 7.48 3.64 0.87
C PHE A 84 6.99 4.19 2.21
N ARG A 85 7.72 3.95 3.31
CA ARG A 85 7.39 4.46 4.64
C ARG A 85 7.61 5.97 4.73
N GLN A 86 8.66 6.49 4.12
CA GLN A 86 8.92 7.93 4.11
C GLN A 86 7.79 8.68 3.39
N TRP A 87 7.42 8.23 2.18
CA TRP A 87 6.27 8.79 1.45
C TRP A 87 4.95 8.59 2.20
N GLY A 88 4.76 7.44 2.85
CA GLY A 88 3.60 7.17 3.70
C GLY A 88 3.50 8.11 4.91
N LYS A 89 4.62 8.44 5.56
CA LYS A 89 4.67 9.42 6.67
C LYS A 89 4.31 10.83 6.19
N ARG A 90 4.81 11.25 5.02
CA ARG A 90 4.52 12.59 4.46
C ARG A 90 3.03 12.84 4.21
N ILE A 91 2.21 11.79 4.04
CA ILE A 91 0.74 11.91 3.95
C ILE A 91 0.15 12.50 5.25
N PHE A 92 0.71 12.14 6.39
CA PHE A 92 0.20 12.52 7.73
C PHE A 92 1.02 13.63 8.38
N GLU A 93 2.07 14.13 7.73
CA GLU A 93 2.90 15.21 8.27
C GLU A 93 2.13 16.54 8.23
N PRO A 94 1.99 17.24 9.38
CA PRO A 94 1.28 18.50 9.45
C PRO A 94 2.19 19.64 8.93
N THR A 95 2.31 19.76 7.61
CA THR A 95 2.98 20.90 6.99
C THR A 95 2.05 22.11 6.98
N PHE A 96 2.62 23.33 6.99
CA PHE A 96 1.83 24.56 6.88
C PHE A 96 0.94 24.54 5.62
N GLU A 97 1.46 24.02 4.52
CA GLU A 97 0.71 23.84 3.28
C GLU A 97 -0.46 22.86 3.44
N ALA A 98 -0.25 21.69 4.08
CA ALA A 98 -1.31 20.72 4.33
C ALA A 98 -2.39 21.29 5.25
N ILE A 99 -1.99 22.02 6.30
CA ILE A 99 -2.91 22.70 7.22
C ILE A 99 -3.69 23.79 6.48
N ALA A 100 -3.04 24.63 5.68
CA ALA A 100 -3.68 25.69 4.91
C ALA A 100 -4.68 25.13 3.89
N ARG A 101 -4.30 24.07 3.16
CA ARG A 101 -5.21 23.34 2.25
C ARG A 101 -6.38 22.74 3.02
N GLY A 102 -6.12 22.11 4.16
CA GLY A 102 -7.16 21.54 5.04
C GLY A 102 -8.15 22.59 5.53
N MET A 103 -7.65 23.74 5.99
CA MET A 103 -8.47 24.89 6.41
C MET A 103 -9.28 25.47 5.26
N LEU A 104 -8.71 25.57 4.05
CA LEU A 104 -9.44 26.00 2.86
C LEU A 104 -10.61 25.06 2.54
N TYR A 105 -10.38 23.74 2.61
CA TYR A 105 -11.42 22.75 2.41
C TYR A 105 -12.49 22.76 3.52
N LEU A 106 -12.12 23.12 4.75
CA LEU A 106 -13.03 23.22 5.88
C LEU A 106 -13.91 24.49 5.81
N LEU A 107 -13.30 25.63 5.51
CA LEU A 107 -13.98 26.93 5.54
C LEU A 107 -14.73 27.24 4.24
N VAL A 108 -14.15 26.89 3.08
CA VAL A 108 -14.69 27.29 1.77
C VAL A 108 -14.54 26.16 0.73
N PRO A 109 -15.21 25.01 0.92
CA PRO A 109 -15.05 23.83 0.06
C PRO A 109 -15.38 24.11 -1.41
N SER A 110 -16.34 25.00 -1.69
CA SER A 110 -16.73 25.37 -3.07
C SER A 110 -15.59 26.02 -3.85
N VAL A 111 -14.78 26.87 -3.21
CA VAL A 111 -13.63 27.54 -3.84
C VAL A 111 -12.48 26.54 -4.06
N ALA A 112 -12.22 25.68 -3.07
CA ALA A 112 -11.20 24.64 -3.20
C ALA A 112 -11.47 23.70 -4.39
N VAL A 113 -12.74 23.31 -4.56
CA VAL A 113 -13.19 22.47 -5.67
C VAL A 113 -13.14 23.23 -7.00
N ALA A 114 -13.59 24.48 -7.04
CA ALA A 114 -13.57 25.30 -8.26
C ALA A 114 -12.14 25.54 -8.78
N LEU A 115 -11.19 25.81 -7.88
CA LEU A 115 -9.77 26.00 -8.20
C LEU A 115 -9.01 24.68 -8.39
N ARG A 116 -9.67 23.53 -8.29
CA ARG A 116 -9.07 22.18 -8.43
C ARG A 116 -7.85 21.96 -7.55
N ILE A 117 -7.83 22.57 -6.36
CA ILE A 117 -6.71 22.46 -5.42
C ILE A 117 -6.69 21.03 -4.89
N SER A 118 -5.65 20.25 -5.18
CA SER A 118 -5.57 18.88 -4.67
C SER A 118 -5.50 18.86 -3.14
N SER A 119 -6.26 17.97 -2.51
CA SER A 119 -6.20 17.74 -1.05
C SER A 119 -4.87 17.14 -0.61
N THR A 120 -4.17 16.47 -1.53
CA THR A 120 -2.89 15.81 -1.29
C THR A 120 -1.80 16.48 -2.13
N PRO A 121 -0.59 16.68 -1.60
CA PRO A 121 0.55 17.13 -2.38
C PRO A 121 0.75 16.31 -3.67
N ASN A 122 1.16 17.00 -4.74
CA ASN A 122 1.27 16.40 -6.07
C ASN A 122 2.44 15.40 -6.14
N ASP A 123 3.52 15.64 -5.41
CA ASP A 123 4.67 14.75 -5.30
C ASP A 123 4.29 13.39 -4.69
N ILE A 124 3.54 13.40 -3.59
CA ILE A 124 3.01 12.17 -2.97
C ILE A 124 2.08 11.44 -3.95
N THR A 125 1.18 12.18 -4.60
CA THR A 125 0.23 11.60 -5.57
C THR A 125 0.98 10.94 -6.74
N ASN A 126 2.02 11.61 -7.25
CA ASN A 126 2.83 11.11 -8.35
C ASN A 126 3.60 9.85 -7.95
N PHE A 127 4.21 9.83 -6.76
CA PHE A 127 4.92 8.64 -6.26
C PHE A 127 4.01 7.40 -6.23
N PHE A 128 2.87 7.47 -5.54
CA PHE A 128 1.96 6.32 -5.44
C PHE A 128 1.34 5.94 -6.79
N ARG A 129 1.04 6.92 -7.64
CA ARG A 129 0.51 6.65 -8.99
C ARG A 129 1.53 5.94 -9.86
N THR A 130 2.77 6.43 -9.91
CA THR A 130 3.86 5.83 -10.67
C THR A 130 4.12 4.42 -10.18
N MET A 131 4.26 4.22 -8.87
CA MET A 131 4.47 2.91 -8.26
C MET A 131 3.37 1.90 -8.66
N VAL A 132 2.09 2.29 -8.55
CA VAL A 132 0.98 1.39 -8.91
C VAL A 132 0.97 1.11 -10.41
N CYS A 133 1.12 2.14 -11.25
CA CYS A 133 1.11 1.99 -12.70
C CYS A 133 2.25 1.09 -13.20
N GLU A 134 3.47 1.34 -12.73
CA GLU A 134 4.63 0.52 -13.09
C GLU A 134 4.46 -0.91 -12.61
N THR A 135 3.98 -1.13 -11.38
CA THR A 135 3.74 -2.48 -10.85
C THR A 135 2.71 -3.24 -11.66
N VAL A 136 1.60 -2.59 -12.05
CA VAL A 136 0.60 -3.19 -12.93
C VAL A 136 1.20 -3.52 -14.29
N SER A 137 1.89 -2.57 -14.94
CA SER A 137 2.51 -2.78 -16.25
C SER A 137 3.56 -3.89 -16.23
N PHE A 138 4.36 -3.99 -15.17
CA PHE A 138 5.34 -5.05 -15.00
C PHE A 138 4.67 -6.42 -14.89
N ARG A 139 3.62 -6.54 -14.07
CA ARG A 139 2.87 -7.80 -13.88
C ARG A 139 2.21 -8.26 -15.17
N GLU A 140 1.58 -7.34 -15.90
CA GLU A 140 0.93 -7.66 -17.17
C GLU A 140 1.94 -8.10 -18.24
N LYS A 141 3.07 -7.39 -18.36
CA LYS A 141 4.12 -7.70 -19.35
C LYS A 141 4.82 -9.04 -19.10
N HIS A 142 5.03 -9.39 -17.83
CA HIS A 142 5.77 -10.60 -17.44
C HIS A 142 4.87 -11.73 -16.94
N SER A 143 3.54 -11.57 -17.06
CA SER A 143 2.53 -12.52 -16.59
C SER A 143 2.72 -12.96 -15.13
N VAL A 144 3.20 -12.05 -14.27
CA VAL A 144 3.42 -12.37 -12.86
C VAL A 144 2.13 -12.20 -12.08
N LYS A 145 1.68 -13.28 -11.45
CA LYS A 145 0.56 -13.28 -10.52
C LYS A 145 1.07 -13.34 -9.08
N ARG A 146 0.46 -12.55 -8.21
CA ARG A 146 0.67 -12.60 -6.76
C ARG A 146 -0.68 -12.58 -6.07
N ASN A 147 -0.80 -13.34 -4.99
CA ASN A 147 -2.00 -13.45 -4.19
C ASN A 147 -2.17 -12.23 -3.27
N ASP A 148 -2.34 -11.04 -3.87
CA ASP A 148 -2.46 -9.75 -3.18
C ASP A 148 -3.65 -8.93 -3.70
N PHE A 149 -3.92 -7.79 -3.05
CA PHE A 149 -5.02 -6.90 -3.42
C PHE A 149 -4.85 -6.31 -4.83
N LEU A 150 -3.63 -5.93 -5.22
CA LEU A 150 -3.38 -5.35 -6.54
C LEU A 150 -3.73 -6.33 -7.66
N GLN A 151 -3.49 -7.62 -7.47
CA GLN A 151 -3.92 -8.66 -8.42
C GLN A 151 -5.45 -8.72 -8.54
N LEU A 152 -6.18 -8.59 -7.42
CA LEU A 152 -7.65 -8.52 -7.45
C LEU A 152 -8.13 -7.30 -8.23
N LEU A 153 -7.44 -6.16 -8.09
CA LEU A 153 -7.75 -4.96 -8.87
C LEU A 153 -7.46 -5.12 -10.37
N ILE A 154 -6.36 -5.80 -10.73
CA ILE A 154 -6.03 -6.10 -12.14
C ILE A 154 -7.12 -6.99 -12.75
N ARG A 155 -7.55 -8.04 -12.04
CA ARG A 155 -8.65 -8.91 -12.50
C ARG A 155 -9.95 -8.13 -12.68
N LEU A 156 -10.26 -7.26 -11.73
CA LEU A 156 -11.44 -6.39 -11.81
C LEU A 156 -11.37 -5.42 -13.01
N LYS A 157 -10.19 -4.87 -13.31
CA LYS A 157 -9.92 -4.04 -14.49
C LYS A 157 -10.19 -4.82 -15.78
N ASN A 158 -9.74 -6.08 -15.83
CA ASN A 158 -9.86 -6.96 -16.98
C ASN A 158 -11.22 -7.67 -17.10
N LYS A 159 -12.14 -7.43 -16.14
CA LYS A 159 -13.46 -8.09 -16.03
C LYS A 159 -13.36 -9.62 -15.88
N GLU A 160 -12.30 -10.09 -15.23
CA GLU A 160 -12.08 -11.51 -14.92
C GLU A 160 -12.81 -11.90 -13.63
N ASN A 161 -13.09 -13.20 -13.46
CA ASN A 161 -13.64 -13.73 -12.22
C ASN A 161 -12.65 -13.55 -11.08
N LEU A 162 -13.15 -13.18 -9.91
CA LEU A 162 -12.31 -12.95 -8.75
C LEU A 162 -11.89 -14.25 -8.06
N GLU A 163 -12.37 -15.44 -8.45
CA GLU A 163 -11.99 -16.75 -7.88
C GLU A 163 -10.46 -16.97 -7.88
N PRO A 164 -9.87 -17.52 -6.81
CA PRO A 164 -8.43 -17.75 -6.76
C PRO A 164 -7.99 -18.77 -7.82
N ASP A 165 -6.85 -18.55 -8.49
CA ASP A 165 -6.29 -19.56 -9.40
C ASP A 165 -5.72 -20.70 -8.56
N THR A 166 -6.21 -21.93 -8.78
CA THR A 166 -5.73 -23.15 -8.10
C THR A 166 -4.48 -23.78 -8.76
N SER A 167 -3.93 -23.16 -9.80
CA SER A 167 -2.72 -23.63 -10.47
C SER A 167 -1.45 -23.28 -9.68
N PRO A 168 -0.53 -24.23 -9.42
CA PRO A 168 0.78 -23.92 -8.88
C PRO A 168 1.63 -23.27 -9.98
N GLU A 169 1.68 -21.94 -10.02
CA GLU A 169 2.51 -21.17 -10.96
C GLU A 169 3.78 -20.64 -10.31
N GLN A 170 4.91 -20.76 -11.02
CA GLN A 170 6.26 -20.47 -10.54
C GLN A 170 6.42 -19.01 -10.14
N HIS A 171 6.53 -18.79 -8.83
CA HIS A 171 7.04 -17.58 -8.24
C HIS A 171 8.55 -17.51 -8.46
N ASP A 172 9.02 -16.68 -9.38
CA ASP A 172 10.44 -16.32 -9.50
C ASP A 172 10.71 -15.03 -8.68
N PRO A 173 11.15 -15.14 -7.42
CA PRO A 173 11.37 -13.98 -6.56
C PRO A 173 12.48 -13.05 -7.07
N SER A 174 13.38 -13.50 -7.96
CA SER A 174 14.54 -12.72 -8.42
C SER A 174 14.15 -11.52 -9.30
N LYS A 175 13.18 -11.72 -10.21
CA LYS A 175 12.67 -10.65 -11.09
C LYS A 175 11.85 -9.62 -10.31
N TYR A 176 11.15 -10.07 -9.28
CA TYR A 176 10.31 -9.22 -8.43
C TYR A 176 11.14 -8.37 -7.47
N CYS A 177 12.14 -8.96 -6.82
CA CYS A 177 13.01 -8.24 -5.89
C CYS A 177 13.79 -7.13 -6.62
N THR A 178 14.27 -7.37 -7.83
CA THR A 178 14.96 -6.37 -8.65
C THR A 178 14.05 -5.20 -9.05
N PHE A 179 12.81 -5.48 -9.43
CA PHE A 179 11.83 -4.46 -9.81
C PHE A 179 11.37 -3.61 -8.61
N VAL A 180 11.06 -4.26 -7.47
CA VAL A 180 10.67 -3.57 -6.23
C VAL A 180 11.81 -2.69 -5.70
N VAL A 181 13.06 -3.16 -5.78
CA VAL A 181 14.23 -2.37 -5.40
C VAL A 181 14.40 -1.14 -6.29
N ASN A 182 14.05 -1.22 -7.58
CA ASN A 182 14.13 -0.06 -8.49
C ASN A 182 13.00 0.96 -8.25
N ILE A 183 11.77 0.52 -7.97
CA ILE A 183 10.67 1.44 -7.57
C ILE A 183 11.00 2.13 -6.25
N CYS A 184 11.50 1.38 -5.27
CA CYS A 184 11.86 1.94 -3.96
C CYS A 184 13.13 2.81 -3.98
N LYS A 185 13.78 3.01 -5.14
CA LYS A 185 14.92 3.92 -5.33
C LYS A 185 14.53 5.22 -6.06
N LEU A 186 13.30 5.33 -6.56
CA LEU A 186 12.69 6.55 -7.11
C LEU A 186 12.09 7.42 -5.99
#